data_AF-A0A7X6ZJZ3-F1
#
_entry.id   AF-A0A7X6ZJZ3-F1
#
_cell.length_a   1.000
_cell.length_b   1.000
_cell.length_c   1.000
_cell.angle_alpha   90.00
_cell.angle_beta   90.00
_cell.angle_gamma   90.00
#
_symmetry.space_group_name_H-M   'P 1'
#
loop_
_entity.id
_entity.type
_entity.pdbx_description
1 polymer ?
#
loop_
_entity_poly.entity_id
_entity_poly.type
_entity_poly.pdbx_seq_one_letter_code
_entity_poly.pdbx_strand_id
1 'polypeptide(L)'
;MEIQMLTREEIEVEAKSLAQDYVQSEPSLKAVYWFPDQSNSEIRIIDVVEGYFAADTIDKIDVFIFNHAIKDQPIKLLIGTVPPSLENKPVIPNEWGDWNKAVKVYG
;
A
#
# COMPACT_ATOMS: atom_id res chain seq x y z
N MET A 1 21.86 -21.72 0.09
CA MET A 1 21.76 -20.26 -0.09
C MET A 1 20.86 -19.77 1.01
N GLU A 2 21.40 -19.06 2.00
CA GLU A 2 20.57 -18.46 3.05
C GLU A 2 19.73 -17.36 2.39
N ILE A 3 18.41 -17.46 2.49
CA ILE A 3 17.52 -16.40 2.04
C ILE A 3 17.65 -15.30 3.07
N GLN A 4 18.37 -14.22 2.73
CA GLN A 4 18.46 -13.04 3.58
C GLN A 4 17.08 -12.38 3.60
N MET A 5 16.39 -12.46 4.75
CA MET A 5 15.10 -11.80 4.91
C MET A 5 15.23 -10.30 4.68
N LEU A 6 14.28 -9.73 3.93
CA LEU A 6 14.20 -8.30 3.70
C LEU A 6 14.00 -7.57 5.03
N THR A 7 14.69 -6.45 5.17
CA THR A 7 14.56 -5.55 6.30
C THR A 7 13.36 -4.63 6.11
N ARG A 8 12.80 -4.13 7.21
CA ARG A 8 11.73 -3.14 7.18
C ARG A 8 12.11 -1.90 6.35
N GLU A 9 13.37 -1.48 6.45
CA GLU A 9 13.88 -0.31 5.73
C GLU A 9 13.89 -0.54 4.22
N GLU A 10 14.26 -1.74 3.76
CA GLU A 10 14.18 -2.10 2.33
C GLU A 10 12.74 -2.09 1.82
N ILE A 11 11.79 -2.62 2.60
CA ILE A 11 10.36 -2.56 2.26
C ILE A 11 9.86 -1.12 2.19
N GLU A 12 10.27 -0.27 3.14
CA GLU A 12 9.87 1.14 3.18
C GLU A 12 10.42 1.92 1.98
N VAL A 13 11.69 1.69 1.63
CA VAL A 13 12.32 2.29 0.45
C VAL A 13 11.57 1.88 -0.81
N GLU A 14 11.23 0.59 -0.94
CA GLU A 14 10.46 0.10 -2.08
C GLU A 14 9.06 0.70 -2.12
N ALA A 15 8.35 0.76 -0.99
CA ALA A 15 7.02 1.36 -0.91
C ALA A 15 7.04 2.85 -1.31
N LYS A 16 8.08 3.60 -0.92
CA LYS A 16 8.30 4.98 -1.37
C LYS A 16 8.57 5.05 -2.88
N SER A 17 9.37 4.13 -3.42
CA SER A 17 9.65 4.05 -4.86
C SER A 17 8.36 3.81 -5.65
N LEU A 18 7.57 2.81 -5.26
CA LEU A 18 6.27 2.51 -5.87
C LEU A 18 5.33 3.72 -5.81
N ALA A 19 5.27 4.41 -4.67
CA ALA A 19 4.47 5.62 -4.55
C ALA A 19 4.89 6.71 -5.56
N GLN A 20 6.20 6.89 -5.81
CA GLN A 20 6.68 7.83 -6.83
C GLN A 20 6.31 7.41 -8.25
N ASP A 21 6.34 6.11 -8.55
CA ASP A 21 5.91 5.59 -9.84
C ASP A 21 4.41 5.84 -10.05
N TYR A 22 3.59 5.63 -9.01
CA TYR A 22 2.15 5.85 -9.07
C TYR A 22 1.81 7.31 -9.35
N VAL A 23 2.53 8.26 -8.74
CA VAL A 23 2.35 9.70 -9.01
C VAL A 23 2.56 10.04 -10.48
N GLN A 24 3.49 9.37 -11.15
CA GLN A 24 3.76 9.61 -12.57
C GLN A 24 2.66 9.02 -13.46
N SER A 25 2.04 7.90 -13.04
CA SER A 25 1.00 7.20 -13.80
C SER A 25 -0.43 7.65 -13.47
N GLU A 26 -0.68 8.19 -12.28
CA GLU A 26 -2.01 8.50 -11.75
C GLU A 26 -2.10 9.97 -11.30
N PRO A 27 -2.46 10.89 -12.22
CA PRO A 27 -2.58 12.32 -11.92
C PRO A 27 -3.61 12.66 -10.83
N SER A 28 -4.54 11.75 -10.54
CA SER A 28 -5.58 11.95 -9.54
C SER A 28 -5.18 11.47 -8.14
N LEU A 29 -3.99 10.87 -7.99
CA LEU A 29 -3.43 10.43 -6.72
C LEU A 29 -3.20 11.63 -5.76
N LYS A 30 -3.63 11.48 -4.51
CA LYS A 30 -3.51 12.50 -3.45
C LYS A 30 -2.56 12.08 -2.34
N ALA A 31 -2.58 10.80 -1.99
CA ALA A 31 -1.71 10.26 -0.96
C ALA A 31 -1.50 8.76 -1.19
N VAL A 32 -0.40 8.24 -0.64
CA VAL A 32 -0.11 6.82 -0.58
C VAL A 32 0.29 6.47 0.85
N TYR A 33 -0.38 5.48 1.41
CA TYR A 33 -0.13 4.98 2.76
C TYR A 33 0.43 3.57 2.70
N TRP A 34 1.59 3.35 3.31
CA TRP A 34 2.19 2.03 3.48
C TRP A 34 1.86 1.46 4.86
N PHE A 35 1.45 0.20 4.91
CA PHE A 35 1.18 -0.55 6.13
C PHE A 35 2.31 -1.54 6.39
N PRO A 36 3.15 -1.30 7.42
CA PRO A 36 4.27 -2.20 7.72
C PRO A 36 3.78 -3.60 8.12
N ASP A 37 4.26 -4.62 7.41
CA ASP A 37 4.10 -6.02 7.80
C ASP A 37 5.20 -6.45 8.77
N GLN A 38 4.86 -7.25 9.79
CA GLN A 38 5.83 -7.71 10.79
C GLN A 38 6.86 -8.69 10.23
N SER A 39 6.48 -9.45 9.20
CA SER A 39 7.35 -10.45 8.58
C SER A 39 8.19 -9.92 7.41
N ASN A 40 7.98 -8.66 7.03
CA ASN A 40 8.57 -8.03 5.84
C ASN A 40 8.40 -8.88 4.56
N SER A 41 7.30 -9.64 4.47
CA SER A 41 7.03 -10.53 3.33
C SER A 41 6.02 -9.93 2.34
N GLU A 42 5.51 -8.75 2.65
CA GLU A 42 4.49 -8.06 1.87
C GLU A 42 4.72 -6.54 1.88
N ILE A 43 4.44 -5.91 0.74
CA ILE A 43 4.24 -4.46 0.63
C ILE A 43 2.74 -4.24 0.60
N ARG A 44 2.18 -3.52 1.57
CA ARG A 44 0.74 -3.24 1.68
C ARG A 44 0.53 -1.75 1.53
N ILE A 45 -0.14 -1.32 0.47
CA ILE A 45 -0.34 0.09 0.13
C ILE A 45 -1.84 0.39 0.02
N ILE A 46 -2.24 1.57 0.47
CA ILE A 46 -3.51 2.19 0.11
C ILE A 46 -3.24 3.49 -0.63
N ASP A 47 -3.78 3.57 -1.84
CA ASP A 47 -3.81 4.77 -2.65
C ASP A 47 -5.06 5.59 -2.34
N VAL A 48 -4.87 6.90 -2.12
CA VAL A 48 -5.96 7.86 -1.99
C VAL A 48 -6.08 8.59 -3.31
N VAL A 49 -7.15 8.33 -4.06
CA VAL A 49 -7.28 8.72 -5.48
C VAL A 49 -8.59 9.46 -5.71
N GLU A 50 -8.55 10.60 -6.38
CA GLU A 50 -9.77 11.32 -6.80
C GLU A 50 -10.44 10.58 -7.96
N GLY A 51 -11.67 10.09 -7.78
CA GLY A 51 -12.30 9.31 -8.83
C GLY A 51 -13.71 8.82 -8.48
N TYR A 52 -14.26 7.99 -9.37
CA TYR A 52 -15.54 7.36 -9.15
C TYR A 52 -15.37 6.04 -8.40
N PHE A 53 -15.99 5.95 -7.22
CA PHE A 53 -16.05 4.74 -6.41
C PHE A 53 -17.50 4.27 -6.32
N ALA A 54 -17.72 2.96 -6.42
CA ALA A 54 -19.05 2.40 -6.25
C ALA A 54 -19.52 2.62 -4.80
N ALA A 55 -20.78 3.00 -4.62
CA ALA A 55 -21.29 3.41 -3.32
C ALA A 55 -21.30 2.27 -2.27
N ASP A 56 -21.31 1.02 -2.72
CA ASP A 56 -21.32 -0.20 -1.91
C ASP A 56 -19.93 -0.65 -1.44
N THR A 57 -18.84 -0.07 -1.98
CA THR A 57 -17.46 -0.37 -1.58
C THR A 57 -16.83 0.72 -0.71
N ILE A 58 -17.60 1.73 -0.29
CA ILE A 58 -17.11 2.87 0.49
C ILE A 58 -16.56 2.44 1.86
N ASP A 59 -17.17 1.46 2.52
CA ASP A 59 -16.82 1.13 3.91
C ASP A 59 -15.68 0.09 4.04
N LYS A 60 -15.24 -0.49 2.93
CA LYS A 60 -14.23 -1.57 2.90
C LYS A 60 -13.26 -1.39 1.75
N ILE A 61 -12.02 -1.76 1.96
CA ILE A 61 -11.00 -1.68 0.92
C ILE A 61 -10.95 -2.99 0.14
N ASP A 62 -11.21 -2.92 -1.16
CA ASP A 62 -10.90 -3.99 -2.09
C ASP A 62 -9.39 -4.03 -2.34
N VAL A 63 -8.77 -5.17 -2.07
CA VAL A 63 -7.32 -5.36 -2.17
C VAL A 63 -6.97 -6.17 -3.40
N PHE A 64 -6.15 -5.59 -4.25
CA PHE A 64 -5.54 -6.24 -5.41
C PHE A 64 -4.16 -6.78 -5.03
N ILE A 65 -3.83 -7.99 -5.51
CA ILE A 65 -2.59 -8.68 -5.18
C ILE A 65 -1.75 -8.86 -6.44
N PHE A 66 -0.50 -8.41 -6.38
CA PHE A 66 0.49 -8.48 -7.44
C PHE A 66 1.75 -9.19 -6.95
N ASN A 67 2.49 -9.77 -7.88
CA ASN A 67 3.85 -10.23 -7.64
C ASN A 67 4.81 -9.06 -7.86
N HIS A 68 5.72 -8.85 -6.91
CA HIS A 68 6.77 -7.83 -6.98
C HIS A 68 8.11 -8.46 -6.59
N ALA A 69 9.22 -7.75 -6.82
CA ALA A 69 10.52 -8.22 -6.38
C ALA A 69 11.39 -7.08 -5.85
N ILE A 70 12.08 -7.34 -4.74
CA ILE A 70 13.11 -6.44 -4.19
C ILE A 70 14.43 -7.20 -4.21
N LYS A 71 15.43 -6.69 -4.93
CA LYS A 71 16.75 -7.34 -5.08
C LYS A 71 16.63 -8.83 -5.47
N ASP A 72 15.82 -9.12 -6.48
CA ASP A 72 15.51 -10.47 -6.98
C ASP A 72 14.77 -11.39 -6.00
N GLN A 73 14.38 -10.92 -4.82
CA GLN A 73 13.55 -11.67 -3.88
C GLN A 73 12.07 -11.43 -4.16
N PRO A 74 11.25 -12.48 -4.37
CA PRO A 74 9.83 -12.31 -4.62
C PRO A 74 9.13 -11.82 -3.35
N ILE A 75 8.28 -10.81 -3.50
CA ILE A 75 7.45 -10.25 -2.45
C ILE A 75 6.05 -9.99 -2.98
N LYS A 76 5.03 -10.12 -2.14
CA LYS A 76 3.67 -9.75 -2.54
C LYS A 76 3.50 -8.24 -2.41
N LEU A 77 2.88 -7.64 -3.41
CA LEU A 77 2.39 -6.27 -3.37
C LEU A 77 0.88 -6.29 -3.30
N LEU A 78 0.32 -5.74 -2.23
CA LEU A 78 -1.11 -5.64 -2.00
C LEU A 78 -1.51 -4.18 -2.05
N ILE A 79 -2.46 -3.84 -2.90
CA ILE A 79 -2.86 -2.45 -3.17
C ILE A 79 -4.36 -2.33 -2.94
N GLY A 80 -4.75 -1.38 -2.10
CA GLY A 80 -6.11 -0.91 -1.98
C GLY A 80 -6.25 0.52 -2.48
N THR A 81 -7.48 0.95 -2.78
CA THR A 81 -7.75 2.32 -3.21
C THR A 81 -8.98 2.88 -2.52
N VAL A 82 -8.91 4.14 -2.10
CA VAL A 82 -10.02 4.85 -1.45
C VAL A 82 -10.15 6.28 -1.98
N PRO A 83 -11.37 6.87 -1.98
CA PRO A 83 -11.52 8.30 -2.27
C PRO A 83 -10.99 9.16 -1.12
N PRO A 84 -10.58 10.42 -1.37
CA PRO A 84 -10.07 11.33 -0.33
C PRO A 84 -11.06 11.58 0.82
N SER A 85 -12.37 11.57 0.53
CA SER A 85 -13.41 11.73 1.55
C SER A 85 -13.41 10.63 2.62
N LEU A 86 -12.77 9.49 2.33
CA LEU A 86 -12.66 8.32 3.18
C LEU A 86 -11.23 8.05 3.65
N GLU A 87 -10.30 8.97 3.42
CA GLU A 87 -8.94 8.81 3.94
C GLU A 87 -8.95 8.49 5.45
N ASN A 88 -8.29 7.40 5.83
CA ASN A 88 -8.21 6.87 7.20
C ASN A 88 -9.54 6.38 7.83
N LYS A 89 -10.60 6.13 7.04
CA LYS A 89 -11.92 5.71 7.57
C LYS A 89 -12.32 4.26 7.27
N PRO A 90 -12.11 3.71 6.06
CA PRO A 90 -12.53 2.36 5.70
C PRO A 90 -11.88 1.31 6.59
N VAL A 91 -12.61 0.21 6.75
CA VAL A 91 -12.10 -0.98 7.42
C VAL A 91 -11.04 -1.62 6.51
N ILE A 92 -9.81 -1.68 7.03
CA ILE A 92 -8.70 -2.40 6.39
C ILE A 92 -8.70 -3.87 6.82
N PRO A 93 -8.08 -4.78 6.06
CA PRO A 93 -7.93 -6.17 6.49
C PRO A 93 -7.21 -6.24 7.85
N ASN A 94 -7.68 -7.13 8.73
CA ASN A 94 -7.22 -7.22 10.12
C ASN A 94 -5.70 -7.43 10.23
N GLU A 95 -5.11 -8.14 9.27
CA GLU A 95 -3.68 -8.43 9.20
C GLU A 95 -2.81 -7.21 8.86
N TRP A 96 -3.41 -6.12 8.37
CA TRP A 96 -2.73 -4.85 8.06
C TRP A 96 -2.58 -3.96 9.30
N GLY A 97 -3.28 -4.29 10.39
CA GLY A 97 -3.24 -3.55 11.64
C GLY A 97 -4.26 -2.43 11.67
N ASP A 98 -3.78 -1.18 11.79
CA ASP A 98 -4.63 0.01 11.96
C ASP A 98 -3.99 1.20 11.24
N TRP A 99 -4.82 2.18 10.85
CA TRP A 99 -4.37 3.41 10.19
C TRP A 99 -3.34 4.19 11.00
N ASN A 100 -3.37 4.10 12.35
CA ASN A 100 -2.35 4.73 13.20
C ASN A 100 -0.93 4.17 13.01
N LYS A 101 -0.80 2.98 12.40
CA LYS A 101 0.49 2.37 12.07
C LYS A 101 0.88 2.58 10.60
N ALA A 102 -0.02 3.15 9.81
CA ALA A 102 0.27 3.48 8.43
C ALA A 102 1.32 4.58 8.37
N VAL A 103 2.24 4.46 7.42
CA VAL A 103 3.25 5.46 7.12
C VAL A 103 2.85 6.13 5.81
N LYS A 104 2.61 7.43 5.85
CA LYS A 104 2.38 8.20 4.63
C LYS A 104 3.69 8.28 3.85
N VAL A 105 3.74 7.64 2.69
CA VAL A 105 4.93 7.58 1.82
C VAL A 105 4.86 8.55 0.65
N TYR A 106 3.67 9.11 0.39
CA TYR A 106 3.43 10.23 -0.52
C TYR A 106 2.20 11.05 -0.08
N GLY A 107 2.23 12.36 -0.36
CA GLY A 107 1.11 13.31 -0.20
C GLY A 107 1.14 14.18 1.05
#